data_AF-A0AAV6JNF4-F1
#
_entry.id   AF-A0AAV6JNF4-F1
#
_cell.length_a   1.000
_cell.length_b   1.000
_cell.length_c   1.000
_cell.angle_alpha   90.00
_cell.angle_beta   90.00
_cell.angle_gamma   90.00
#
_symmetry.space_group_name_H-M   'P 1'
#
loop_
_entity.id
_entity.type
_entity.pdbx_description
1 polymer ?
#
loop_
_entity_poly.entity_id
_entity_poly.type
_entity_poly.pdbx_seq_one_letter_code
_entity_poly.pdbx_strand_id
1 'polypeptide(L)'
;MVCKHQLFVWHQKGIERVPDKYVLRRWCKNVKRVHTKVRICYDKSSTCNTFNEVADLAEESQEKYDMVMKRVHELKRELMEASVVCESNVISLGDGVIPPKQSTNILDPEGLRRKGRPPC
;
A
#
# COMPACT_ATOMS: atom_id res chain seq x y z
N MET A 1 -15.20 -17.54 0.83
CA MET A 1 -16.49 -16.96 0.40
C MET A 1 -17.42 -18.11 0.19
N VAL A 2 -18.68 -17.97 0.58
CA VAL A 2 -19.73 -18.91 0.19
C VAL A 2 -20.14 -18.54 -1.25
N CYS A 3 -20.04 -19.48 -2.18
CA CYS A 3 -20.43 -19.27 -3.57
C CYS A 3 -21.89 -19.68 -3.80
N LYS A 4 -22.46 -19.30 -4.95
CA LYS A 4 -23.83 -19.65 -5.32
C LYS A 4 -24.09 -21.17 -5.31
N HIS A 5 -23.11 -21.96 -5.76
CA HIS A 5 -23.21 -23.43 -5.76
C HIS A 5 -23.38 -23.99 -4.34
N GLN A 6 -22.62 -23.46 -3.38
CA GLN A 6 -22.67 -23.91 -1.99
C GLN A 6 -24.03 -23.61 -1.35
N LEU A 7 -24.59 -22.42 -1.61
CA LEU A 7 -25.92 -22.03 -1.14
C LEU A 7 -27.01 -22.94 -1.72
N PHE A 8 -26.91 -23.26 -3.01
CA PHE A 8 -27.87 -24.14 -3.68
C PHE A 8 -27.86 -25.56 -3.08
N VAL A 9 -26.68 -26.14 -2.87
CA VAL A 9 -26.54 -27.46 -2.24
C VAL A 9 -27.09 -27.44 -0.82
N TRP A 10 -26.82 -26.40 -0.04
CA TRP A 10 -27.38 -26.26 1.31
C TRP A 10 -28.90 -26.18 1.31
N HIS A 11 -29.49 -25.45 0.36
CA HIS A 11 -30.93 -25.35 0.21
C HIS A 11 -31.55 -26.71 -0.12
N GLN A 12 -30.99 -27.45 -1.09
CA GLN A 12 -31.46 -28.79 -1.42
C GLN A 12 -31.34 -29.80 -0.27
N LYS A 13 -30.33 -29.62 0.58
CA LYS A 13 -30.07 -30.51 1.73
C LYS A 13 -30.79 -30.07 3.01
N GLY A 14 -31.60 -29.01 2.97
CA GLY A 14 -32.30 -28.50 4.16
C GLY A 14 -31.36 -28.00 5.26
N ILE A 15 -30.17 -27.54 4.89
CA ILE A 15 -29.18 -27.05 5.87
C ILE A 15 -29.53 -25.61 6.22
N GLU A 16 -30.20 -25.42 7.36
CA GLU A 16 -30.58 -24.11 7.87
C GLU A 16 -29.42 -23.36 8.53
N ARG A 17 -28.53 -24.09 9.21
CA ARG A 17 -27.36 -23.52 9.90
C ARG A 17 -26.10 -24.32 9.63
N VAL A 18 -25.06 -23.63 9.18
CA VAL A 18 -23.73 -24.22 8.99
C VAL A 18 -23.03 -24.34 10.34
N PRO A 19 -22.51 -25.52 10.72
CA PRO A 19 -21.76 -25.68 11.97
C PRO A 19 -20.52 -24.78 12.01
N ASP A 20 -20.23 -24.20 13.18
CA ASP A 20 -19.18 -23.19 13.34
C ASP A 20 -17.78 -23.69 12.95
N LYS A 21 -17.52 -25.01 13.05
CA LYS A 21 -16.27 -25.64 12.61
C LYS A 21 -15.97 -25.48 11.11
N TYR A 22 -16.98 -25.21 10.29
CA TYR A 22 -16.83 -24.96 8.85
C TYR A 22 -16.81 -23.47 8.51
N VAL A 23 -17.08 -22.59 9.47
CA VAL A 23 -17.09 -21.14 9.27
C VAL A 23 -15.71 -20.56 9.57
N LEU A 24 -14.95 -20.26 8.53
CA LEU A 24 -13.64 -19.64 8.70
C LEU A 24 -13.76 -18.23 9.27
N ARG A 25 -12.92 -17.89 10.27
CA ARG A 25 -12.88 -16.53 10.86
C ARG A 25 -12.75 -15.42 9.82
N ARG A 26 -12.02 -15.67 8.72
CA ARG A 26 -11.88 -14.73 7.60
C ARG A 26 -13.21 -14.40 6.93
N TRP A 27 -14.20 -15.30 6.93
CA TRP A 27 -15.51 -15.10 6.32
C TRP A 27 -16.53 -14.49 7.28
N CYS A 28 -16.27 -14.52 8.59
CA CYS A 28 -17.10 -13.88 9.58
C CYS A 28 -17.07 -12.36 9.43
N LYS A 29 -18.25 -11.77 9.22
CA LYS A 29 -18.48 -10.31 9.27
C LYS A 29 -18.42 -9.77 10.70
N ASN A 30 -18.65 -10.62 11.69
CA ASN A 30 -18.67 -10.24 13.12
C ASN A 30 -17.27 -10.07 13.74
N VAL A 31 -16.20 -10.32 12.96
CA VAL A 31 -14.83 -10.08 13.43
C VAL A 31 -14.44 -8.64 13.09
N LYS A 32 -14.34 -7.79 14.11
CA LYS A 32 -13.74 -6.46 13.99
C LYS A 32 -12.28 -6.64 13.56
N ARG A 33 -11.97 -6.28 12.32
CA ARG A 33 -10.60 -6.24 11.81
C ARG A 33 -10.12 -4.80 11.94
N VAL A 34 -8.98 -4.61 12.58
CA VAL A 34 -8.25 -3.35 12.47
C VAL A 34 -7.71 -3.31 11.05
N HIS A 35 -8.44 -2.66 10.15
CA HIS A 35 -7.96 -2.41 8.81
C HIS A 35 -7.00 -1.22 8.87
N THR A 36 -5.78 -1.41 8.40
CA THR A 36 -4.90 -0.28 8.08
C THR A 36 -5.57 0.46 6.93
N LYS A 37 -6.01 1.70 7.19
CA LYS A 37 -6.55 2.57 6.14
C LYS A 37 -5.39 3.01 5.28
N VAL A 38 -5.11 2.24 4.22
CA VAL A 38 -4.13 2.65 3.22
C VAL A 38 -4.75 3.81 2.45
N ARG A 39 -4.10 4.97 2.48
CA ARG A 39 -4.50 6.11 1.67
C ARG A 39 -4.13 5.79 0.23
N ILE A 40 -5.10 5.29 -0.54
CA ILE A 40 -4.91 5.04 -1.97
C ILE A 40 -5.42 6.28 -2.70
N CYS A 41 -4.50 7.05 -3.26
CA CYS A 41 -4.84 8.18 -4.12
C CYS A 41 -5.09 7.62 -5.52
N TYR A 42 -6.37 7.42 -5.86
CA TYR A 42 -6.77 7.02 -7.22
C TYR A 42 -6.89 8.19 -8.17
N ASP A 43 -6.85 9.43 -7.66
CA ASP A 43 -6.60 10.58 -8.51
C ASP A 43 -5.21 10.41 -9.10
N LYS A 44 -5.19 10.06 -10.39
CA LYS A 44 -4.05 10.40 -11.24
C LYS A 44 -3.94 11.92 -11.10
N SER A 45 -3.04 12.38 -10.24
CA SER A 45 -2.77 13.81 -10.15
C SER A 45 -2.49 14.30 -11.57
N SER A 46 -2.99 15.47 -11.94
CA SER A 46 -2.75 16.06 -13.26
C SER A 46 -1.26 15.98 -13.63
N THR A 47 -0.39 16.12 -12.65
CA THR A 47 1.07 15.95 -12.76
C THR A 47 1.51 14.56 -13.23
N CYS A 48 0.89 13.48 -12.76
CA CYS A 48 1.26 12.12 -13.13
C CYS A 48 0.92 11.82 -14.60
N ASN A 49 -0.19 12.37 -15.12
CA ASN A 49 -0.54 12.26 -16.54
C ASN A 49 0.49 13.00 -17.40
N THR A 50 0.84 14.24 -17.05
CA THR A 50 1.85 15.00 -17.80
C THR A 50 3.24 14.36 -17.74
N PHE A 51 3.62 13.75 -16.61
CA PHE A 51 4.89 13.01 -16.51
C PHE A 51 4.90 11.76 -17.38
N ASN A 52 3.78 11.04 -17.50
CA ASN A 52 3.68 9.90 -18.41
C ASN A 52 3.81 10.32 -19.88
N GLU A 53 3.14 11.40 -20.29
CA GLU A 53 3.28 11.93 -21.66
C GLU A 53 4.73 12.31 -22.00
N VAL A 54 5.44 12.92 -21.05
CA VAL A 54 6.87 13.24 -21.21
C VAL A 54 7.73 11.97 -21.29
N ALA A 55 7.39 10.92 -20.53
CA ALA A 55 8.08 9.65 -20.59
C ALA A 55 7.89 8.96 -21.95
N ASP A 56 6.67 8.95 -22.49
CA ASP A 56 6.37 8.41 -23.81
C ASP A 56 7.17 9.13 -24.91
N LEU A 57 7.29 10.47 -24.83
CA LEU A 57 8.11 11.26 -25.76
C LEU A 57 9.62 11.02 -25.61
N ALA A 58 10.07 10.67 -24.41
CA ALA A 58 11.48 10.43 -24.11
C ALA A 58 11.95 9.03 -24.57
N GLU A 59 11.04 8.08 -24.74
CA GLU A 59 11.34 6.73 -25.24
C GLU A 59 11.85 6.75 -26.70
N GLU A 60 11.54 7.81 -27.44
CA GLU A 60 11.90 7.93 -28.86
C GLU A 60 13.42 8.01 -29.11
N SER A 61 14.23 8.47 -28.14
CA SER A 61 15.69 8.42 -28.25
C SER A 61 16.43 8.50 -26.91
N GLN A 62 17.63 7.92 -26.86
CA GLN A 62 18.50 7.99 -25.68
C GLN A 62 18.82 9.44 -25.28
N GLU A 63 19.04 10.32 -26.27
CA GLU A 63 19.31 11.74 -26.03
C GLU A 63 18.14 12.45 -25.34
N LYS A 64 16.90 12.15 -25.75
CA LYS A 64 15.70 12.71 -25.13
C LYS A 64 15.52 12.19 -23.71
N TYR A 65 15.76 10.90 -23.49
CA TYR A 65 15.76 10.30 -22.15
C TYR A 65 16.77 10.99 -21.23
N ASP A 66 18.03 11.16 -21.67
CA ASP A 66 19.09 11.79 -20.89
C ASP A 66 18.75 13.25 -20.57
N MET A 67 18.16 13.98 -21.53
CA MET A 67 17.68 15.35 -21.34
C MET A 67 16.57 15.43 -20.27
N VAL A 68 15.57 14.54 -20.34
CA VAL A 68 14.48 14.50 -19.36
C VAL A 68 15.01 14.18 -17.97
N MET A 69 15.85 13.15 -17.85
CA MET A 69 16.42 12.76 -16.55
C MET A 69 17.29 13.85 -15.95
N LYS A 70 18.10 14.55 -16.75
CA LYS A 70 18.87 15.70 -16.29
C LYS A 70 17.97 16.77 -15.67
N ARG A 71 16.86 17.12 -16.34
CA ARG A 71 15.90 18.12 -15.84
C ARG A 71 15.15 17.64 -14.60
N VAL A 72 14.78 16.37 -14.54
CA VAL A 72 14.14 15.78 -13.35
C VAL A 72 15.08 15.83 -12.14
N HIS A 73 16.36 15.53 -12.33
CA HIS A 73 17.35 15.62 -11.25
C HIS A 73 17.59 17.06 -10.78
N GLU A 74 17.63 18.02 -11.70
CA GLU A 74 17.74 19.45 -11.38
C GLU A 74 16.54 19.95 -10.57
N LEU A 75 15.31 19.66 -11.05
CA LEU A 75 14.08 20.00 -10.33
C LEU A 75 14.01 19.35 -8.95
N LYS A 76 14.45 18.09 -8.81
CA LYS A 76 14.52 17.40 -7.51
C LYS A 76 15.42 18.16 -6.53
N ARG A 77 16.56 18.67 -6.99
CA ARG A 77 17.49 19.44 -6.15
C ARG A 77 16.88 20.77 -5.73
N GLU A 78 16.30 21.52 -6.65
CA GLU A 78 15.64 22.81 -6.38
C GLU A 78 14.52 22.67 -5.33
N LEU A 79 13.69 21.62 -5.45
CA LEU A 79 12.61 21.35 -4.49
C LEU A 79 13.13 20.96 -3.11
N MET A 80 14.25 20.21 -3.04
CA MET A 80 14.88 19.89 -1.76
C MET A 80 15.44 21.15 -1.09
N GLU A 81 16.11 22.01 -1.83
CA GLU A 81 16.66 23.27 -1.33
C GLU A 81 15.55 24.23 -0.86
N ALA A 82 14.44 24.32 -1.60
CA ALA A 82 13.28 25.12 -1.21
C ALA A 82 12.58 24.63 0.07
N SER A 83 12.57 23.31 0.32
CA SER A 83 11.94 22.72 1.50
C SER A 83 12.70 23.00 2.81
N VAL A 84 14.01 23.21 2.75
CA VAL A 84 14.87 23.51 3.91
C VAL A 84 14.59 24.90 4.50
N VAL A 85 13.97 25.80 3.73
CA VAL A 85 13.71 27.20 4.14
C VAL A 85 12.47 27.37 5.03
N CYS A 86 11.61 26.34 5.15
CA CYS A 86 10.34 26.42 5.91
C CYS A 86 10.25 25.40 7.08
N GLU A 87 11.34 25.12 7.78
CA GLU A 87 11.24 24.53 9.13
C GLU A 87 11.13 25.64 10.19
N SER A 88 9.92 26.13 10.41
CA SER A 88 9.60 26.95 11.58
C SER A 88 8.21 26.62 12.11
N ASN A 89 8.22 25.73 13.11
CA ASN A 89 7.31 25.59 14.25
C ASN A 89 5.79 25.54 13.99
N VAL A 90 5.19 24.36 14.24
CA VAL A 90 4.03 24.26 15.18
C VAL A 90 3.85 22.84 15.77
N ILE A 91 4.24 22.75 17.04
CA ILE A 91 3.53 22.20 18.21
C ILE A 91 3.28 20.68 18.33
N SER A 92 4.00 20.15 19.32
CA SER A 92 3.83 18.91 20.07
C SER A 92 2.57 18.89 20.96
N LEU A 93 1.97 17.71 21.11
CA LEU A 93 1.13 17.29 22.24
C LEU A 93 1.52 15.81 22.48
N GLY A 94 2.43 15.45 23.39
CA GLY A 94 2.35 15.54 24.85
C GLY A 94 1.47 14.40 25.38
N ASP A 95 1.84 13.52 26.31
CA ASP A 95 3.06 13.16 27.01
C ASP A 95 2.76 11.80 27.69
N GLY A 96 3.79 10.99 27.99
CA GLY A 96 3.63 9.69 28.64
C GLY A 96 4.93 8.89 28.81
N VAL A 97 5.95 9.52 29.41
CA VAL A 97 7.04 8.97 30.27
C VAL A 97 7.68 7.58 29.93
N ILE A 98 9.00 7.61 29.65
CA ILE A 98 9.96 6.50 29.37
C ILE A 98 10.72 6.10 30.67
N PRO A 99 11.27 4.86 30.85
CA PRO A 99 12.70 4.58 30.55
C PRO A 99 13.01 3.07 30.20
N PRO A 100 14.27 2.63 29.98
CA PRO A 100 15.32 3.12 29.08
C PRO A 100 15.91 2.02 28.12
N LYS A 101 16.45 2.49 26.99
CA LYS A 101 17.46 1.92 26.05
C LYS A 101 17.80 0.40 26.09
N GLN A 102 17.54 -0.29 24.97
CA GLN A 102 18.52 -1.21 24.35
C GLN A 102 18.45 -1.13 22.82
N SER A 103 19.60 -0.90 22.20
CA SER A 103 19.82 -0.97 20.76
C SER A 103 19.85 -2.43 20.30
N THR A 104 19.02 -2.84 19.34
CA THR A 104 19.35 -3.98 18.46
C THR A 104 18.40 -4.08 17.26
N ASN A 105 18.95 -3.75 16.09
CA ASN A 105 18.68 -4.28 14.74
C ASN A 105 17.28 -4.88 14.46
N ILE A 106 16.42 -4.11 13.77
CA ILE A 106 15.25 -4.65 13.08
C ILE A 106 15.78 -5.33 11.80
N LEU A 107 15.83 -6.66 11.80
CA LEU A 107 16.03 -7.45 10.58
C LEU A 107 14.70 -7.58 9.83
N ASP A 108 14.77 -7.58 8.49
CA ASP A 108 13.62 -7.87 7.65
C ASP A 108 13.06 -9.27 7.96
N PRO A 109 11.73 -9.44 8.06
CA PRO A 109 11.14 -10.75 8.25
C PRO A 109 11.45 -11.64 7.04
N GLU A 110 11.94 -12.85 7.28
CA GLU A 110 12.22 -13.83 6.24
C GLU A 110 11.00 -14.02 5.32
N GLY A 111 11.28 -14.04 4.01
CA GLY A 111 10.27 -14.14 2.95
C GLY A 111 9.47 -15.42 3.00
N LEU A 112 8.43 -15.45 3.83
CA LEU A 112 7.46 -16.54 3.85
C LEU A 112 6.67 -16.53 2.55
N ARG A 113 6.70 -17.66 1.84
CA ARG A 113 5.95 -17.91 0.61
C ARG A 113 4.49 -17.48 0.76
N ARG A 114 4.08 -16.47 -0.01
CA ARG A 114 2.68 -16.04 -0.09
C ARG A 114 1.86 -17.16 -0.75
N LYS A 115 0.93 -17.77 0.00
CA LYS A 115 -0.09 -18.66 -0.56
C LYS A 115 -0.86 -17.92 -1.65
N GLY A 116 -0.84 -18.44 -2.89
CA GLY A 116 -1.71 -17.95 -3.98
C GLY A 116 -1.03 -17.67 -5.33
N ARG A 117 0.30 -17.77 -5.44
CA ARG A 117 0.96 -17.76 -6.76
C ARG A 117 0.83 -19.16 -7.39
N PRO A 118 0.22 -19.31 -8.58
CA PRO A 118 0.26 -20.58 -9.31
C PRO A 118 1.71 -20.94 -9.67
N PRO A 119 2.11 -22.22 -9.65
CA PRO A 119 3.39 -22.62 -10.23
C PRO A 119 3.40 -22.32 -11.74
N CYS A 120 4.55 -21.88 -12.24
CA CYS A 120 4.84 -21.67 -13.66
C CYS A 120 4.69 -22.98 -14.44
#